data_AF-A0A809PJ81-F1
#
_entry.id   AF-A0A809PJ81-F1
#
_cell.length_a   1.000
_cell.length_b   1.000
_cell.length_c   1.000
_cell.angle_alpha   90.00
_cell.angle_beta   90.00
_cell.angle_gamma   90.00
#
_symmetry.space_group_name_H-M   'P 1'
#
loop_
_entity.id
_entity.type
_entity.pdbx_description
1 polymer ?
#
loop_
_entity_poly.entity_id
_entity_poly.type
_entity_poly.pdbx_seq_one_letter_code
_entity_poly.pdbx_strand_id
1 'polypeptide(L)'
;MARTINGIGTTFYGKCKFHPDQSFITTKWVVLVYIPIVPLASYRFIEESSSSFEVVEADIPLEIMQVLRIWLFVALLAFGLSLSDKLKLSGAGLFMLFGMICAIPFLMRWFAKRNAGLI
;
A
#
# COMPACT_ATOMS: atom_id res chain seq x y z
N MET A 1 -17.67 -3.51 -3.59
CA MET A 1 -17.22 -2.83 -2.35
C MET A 1 -16.21 -3.68 -1.60
N ALA A 2 -15.28 -3.03 -0.89
CA ALA A 2 -14.41 -3.67 0.09
C ALA A 2 -14.94 -3.35 1.49
N ARG A 3 -14.87 -4.30 2.41
CA ARG A 3 -15.36 -4.15 3.78
C ARG A 3 -14.47 -4.93 4.74
N THR A 4 -14.10 -4.28 5.83
CA THR A 4 -13.36 -4.89 6.93
C THR A 4 -14.16 -4.80 8.22
N ILE A 5 -13.99 -5.79 9.09
CA ILE A 5 -14.49 -5.81 10.47
C ILE A 5 -13.28 -6.12 11.33
N ASN A 6 -12.85 -5.17 12.16
CA ASN A 6 -11.65 -5.28 13.02
C ASN A 6 -10.37 -5.73 12.26
N GLY A 7 -10.18 -5.23 11.03
CA GLY A 7 -9.00 -5.56 10.22
C GLY A 7 -9.05 -6.92 9.53
N ILE A 8 -10.18 -7.63 9.59
CA ILE A 8 -10.44 -8.87 8.84
C ILE A 8 -11.47 -8.59 7.75
N GLY A 9 -11.23 -9.07 6.54
CA GLY A 9 -12.16 -8.92 5.42
C GLY A 9 -11.43 -8.54 4.14
N THR A 10 -11.94 -7.56 3.41
CA THR A 10 -11.27 -7.05 2.20
C THR A 10 -11.05 -5.55 2.25
N THR A 11 -9.91 -5.10 1.74
CA THR A 11 -9.58 -3.67 1.61
C THR A 11 -8.76 -3.42 0.36
N PHE A 12 -8.63 -2.16 -0.04
CA PHE A 12 -7.75 -1.73 -1.12
C PHE A 12 -6.40 -1.27 -0.57
N TYR A 13 -5.30 -1.79 -1.12
CA TYR A 13 -3.95 -1.37 -0.75
C TYR A 13 -3.09 -1.03 -1.95
N GLY A 14 -2.26 -0.01 -1.74
CA GLY A 14 -1.36 0.57 -2.72
C GLY A 14 -2.08 1.45 -3.75
N LYS A 15 -1.34 2.42 -4.29
CA LYS A 15 -1.73 3.20 -5.47
C LYS A 15 -0.52 3.16 -6.42
N CYS A 16 -0.70 2.71 -7.65
CA CYS A 16 0.36 2.67 -8.66
C CYS A 16 -0.18 3.07 -10.04
N LYS A 17 0.70 3.22 -11.03
CA LYS A 17 0.38 3.63 -12.42
C LYS A 17 -0.61 4.80 -12.44
N PHE A 18 -0.15 5.95 -11.95
CA PHE A 18 -0.94 7.18 -12.05
C PHE A 18 -1.04 7.60 -13.51
N HIS A 19 -2.24 7.91 -13.96
CA HIS A 19 -2.54 8.34 -15.32
C HIS A 19 -2.84 9.85 -15.38
N PRO A 20 -2.75 10.48 -16.56
CA PRO A 20 -3.01 11.92 -16.74
C PRO A 20 -4.44 12.35 -16.40
N ASP A 21 -5.40 11.43 -16.49
CA ASP A 21 -6.79 11.62 -16.07
C ASP A 21 -6.99 11.55 -14.54
N GLN A 22 -5.89 11.56 -13.78
CA GLN A 22 -5.84 11.42 -12.32
C GLN A 22 -6.29 10.05 -11.80
N SER A 23 -6.52 9.09 -12.68
CA SER A 23 -6.80 7.72 -12.28
C SER A 23 -5.54 7.01 -11.79
N PHE A 24 -5.72 5.98 -10.95
CA PHE A 24 -4.65 5.15 -10.45
C PHE A 24 -5.10 3.71 -10.28
N ILE A 25 -4.16 2.78 -10.37
CA ILE A 25 -4.42 1.37 -10.09
C ILE A 25 -4.21 1.07 -8.61
N THR A 26 -5.18 0.39 -8.01
CA THR A 26 -5.11 -0.15 -6.65
C THR A 26 -5.44 -1.63 -6.66
N THR A 27 -4.94 -2.38 -5.67
CA THR A 27 -5.21 -3.82 -5.58
C THR A 27 -6.13 -4.08 -4.40
N LYS A 28 -7.17 -4.90 -4.61
CA LYS A 28 -8.03 -5.40 -3.55
C LYS A 28 -7.38 -6.62 -2.91
N TRP A 29 -7.36 -6.64 -1.59
CA TRP A 29 -6.75 -7.69 -0.80
C TRP A 29 -7.74 -8.30 0.18
N VAL A 30 -7.59 -9.59 0.44
CA VAL A 30 -8.04 -10.20 1.69
C VAL A 30 -7.05 -9.83 2.77
N VAL A 31 -7.56 -9.27 3.85
CA VAL A 31 -6.75 -8.84 5.01
C VAL A 31 -7.11 -9.64 6.25
N LEU A 32 -6.08 -9.90 7.05
CA LEU A 32 -6.20 -10.47 8.39
C LEU A 32 -5.38 -9.59 9.35
N VAL A 33 -6.01 -9.03 10.38
CA VAL A 33 -5.37 -8.07 11.32
C VAL A 33 -4.62 -6.96 10.56
N TYR A 34 -5.26 -6.39 9.53
CA TYR A 34 -4.70 -5.34 8.66
C TYR A 34 -3.49 -5.75 7.80
N ILE A 35 -3.07 -7.02 7.84
CA ILE A 35 -2.01 -7.53 6.98
C ILE A 35 -2.62 -8.02 5.65
N PRO A 36 -2.16 -7.54 4.48
CA PRO A 36 -2.57 -8.07 3.18
C PRO A 36 -2.07 -9.50 2.97
N ILE A 37 -2.99 -10.45 2.93
CA ILE A 37 -2.67 -11.87 2.78
C ILE A 37 -2.75 -12.29 1.31
N VAL A 38 -3.92 -12.12 0.68
CA VAL A 38 -4.17 -12.59 -0.69
C VAL A 38 -4.63 -11.42 -1.56
N PRO A 39 -3.94 -11.11 -2.67
CA PRO A 39 -4.42 -10.16 -3.65
C PRO A 39 -5.54 -10.81 -4.47
N LEU A 40 -6.67 -10.11 -4.62
CA LEU A 40 -7.84 -10.62 -5.34
C LEU A 40 -7.87 -10.15 -6.79
N ALA A 41 -7.84 -8.83 -6.98
CA ALA A 41 -7.89 -8.19 -8.29
C ALA A 41 -7.37 -6.74 -8.21
N SER A 42 -6.93 -6.21 -9.34
CA SER A 42 -6.56 -4.79 -9.48
C SER A 42 -7.74 -3.99 -10.06
N TYR A 43 -7.87 -2.74 -9.62
CA TYR A 43 -8.93 -1.81 -9.98
C TYR A 43 -8.32 -0.46 -10.35
N ARG A 44 -8.88 0.20 -11.36
CA ARG A 44 -8.53 1.58 -11.70
C ARG A 44 -9.57 2.51 -11.11
N PHE A 45 -9.13 3.39 -10.21
CA PHE A 45 -10.00 4.37 -9.56
C PHE A 45 -9.64 5.78 -9.99
N ILE A 46 -10.65 6.64 -10.09
CA ILE A 46 -10.49 8.10 -10.15
C ILE A 46 -10.85 8.68 -8.78
N GLU A 47 -10.03 9.63 -8.31
CA GLU A 47 -10.24 10.36 -7.07
C GLU A 47 -11.14 11.56 -7.39
N GLU A 48 -12.45 11.41 -7.20
CA GLU A 48 -13.43 12.48 -7.47
C GLU A 48 -13.49 13.48 -6.32
N SER A 49 -13.27 13.01 -5.08
CA SER A 49 -13.11 13.85 -3.90
C SER A 49 -12.24 13.15 -2.83
N SER A 50 -11.93 13.85 -1.73
CA SER A 50 -11.11 13.31 -0.62
C SER A 50 -11.66 12.01 -0.01
N SER A 51 -12.95 11.72 -0.19
CA SER A 51 -13.64 10.56 0.38
C SER A 51 -14.41 9.71 -0.63
N SER A 52 -14.52 10.14 -1.90
CA SER A 52 -15.27 9.43 -2.94
C SER A 52 -14.32 8.97 -4.05
N PHE A 53 -14.39 7.67 -4.34
CA PHE A 53 -13.64 7.03 -5.40
C PHE A 53 -14.62 6.42 -6.40
N GLU A 54 -14.45 6.74 -7.67
CA GLU A 54 -15.21 6.13 -8.75
C GLU A 54 -14.40 5.00 -9.39
N VAL A 55 -15.07 3.89 -9.69
CA VAL A 55 -14.45 2.73 -10.36
C VAL A 55 -14.51 2.93 -11.86
N VAL A 56 -13.35 3.16 -12.49
CA VAL A 56 -13.24 3.31 -13.94
C VAL A 56 -13.19 1.94 -14.60
N GLU A 57 -12.31 1.07 -14.09
CA GLU A 57 -12.14 -0.29 -14.59
C GLU A 57 -12.04 -1.25 -13.40
N ALA A 58 -12.84 -2.31 -13.47
CA ALA A 58 -12.86 -3.39 -12.51
C ALA A 58 -12.12 -4.63 -13.05
N ASP A 59 -11.57 -5.42 -12.15
CA ASP A 59 -11.02 -6.75 -12.41
C ASP A 59 -9.89 -6.79 -13.47
N ILE A 60 -9.00 -5.79 -13.38
CA ILE A 60 -7.76 -5.71 -14.15
C ILE A 60 -6.82 -6.83 -13.70
N PRO A 61 -6.03 -7.43 -14.61
CA PRO A 61 -4.98 -8.37 -14.23
C PRO A 61 -4.12 -7.80 -13.10
N LEU A 62 -3.78 -8.67 -12.15
CA LEU A 62 -3.03 -8.27 -10.96
C LEU A 62 -1.72 -7.61 -11.34
N GLU A 63 -1.52 -6.40 -10.83
CA GLU A 63 -0.24 -5.71 -10.93
C GLU A 63 0.79 -6.36 -10.00
N ILE A 64 1.47 -7.40 -10.50
CA ILE A 64 2.44 -8.21 -9.74
C ILE A 64 3.49 -7.33 -9.07
N MET A 65 3.95 -6.28 -9.75
CA MET A 65 4.94 -5.36 -9.18
C MET A 65 4.39 -4.57 -7.98
N GLN A 66 3.10 -4.20 -7.98
CA GLN A 66 2.45 -3.58 -6.84
C GLN A 66 2.29 -4.58 -5.69
N VAL A 67 1.86 -5.80 -6.00
CA VAL A 67 1.71 -6.91 -5.04
C VAL A 67 3.02 -7.19 -4.32
N LEU A 68 4.11 -7.34 -5.08
CA LEU A 68 5.45 -7.58 -4.55
C LEU A 68 5.93 -6.44 -3.65
N ARG A 69 5.71 -5.17 -4.03
CA ARG A 69 6.09 -4.03 -3.18
C ARG A 69 5.37 -4.02 -1.83
N ILE A 70 4.09 -4.37 -1.82
CA ILE A 70 3.31 -4.45 -0.59
C ILE A 70 3.84 -5.57 0.31
N TRP A 71 4.09 -6.76 -0.24
CA TRP A 71 4.67 -7.85 0.55
C TRP A 71 6.09 -7.57 1.02
N LEU A 72 6.94 -6.96 0.18
CA LEU A 72 8.28 -6.54 0.58
C LEU A 72 8.22 -5.53 1.73
N PHE A 73 7.27 -4.60 1.72
CA PHE A 73 7.06 -3.66 2.82
C PHE A 73 6.65 -4.38 4.11
N VAL A 74 5.69 -5.32 4.04
CA VAL A 74 5.29 -6.13 5.20
C VAL A 74 6.45 -6.97 5.73
N ALA A 75 7.23 -7.59 4.84
CA ALA A 75 8.40 -8.37 5.19
C ALA A 75 9.48 -7.50 5.84
N LEU A 76 9.70 -6.28 5.35
CA LEU A 76 10.65 -5.32 5.92
C LEU A 76 10.22 -4.88 7.32
N LEU A 77 8.93 -4.66 7.56
CA LEU A 77 8.40 -4.37 8.90
C LEU A 77 8.61 -5.54 9.85
N ALA A 78 8.27 -6.77 9.43
CA ALA A 78 8.46 -7.98 10.24
C ALA A 78 9.94 -8.26 10.53
N PHE A 79 10.81 -8.04 9.55
CA PHE A 79 12.25 -8.16 9.69
C PHE A 79 12.81 -7.09 10.64
N GLY A 80 12.34 -5.86 10.53
CA GLY A 80 12.68 -4.75 11.44
C GLY A 80 12.34 -5.08 12.90
N LEU A 81 11.15 -5.62 13.16
CA LEU A 81 10.75 -6.12 14.49
C LEU A 81 11.67 -7.24 14.98
N SER A 82 11.98 -8.22 14.11
CA SER A 82 12.83 -9.36 14.49
C SER A 82 14.28 -8.94 14.78
N LEU A 83 14.76 -7.90 14.10
CA LEU A 83 16.11 -7.37 14.26
C LEU A 83 16.21 -6.44 15.48
N SER A 84 15.14 -5.70 15.81
CA SER A 84 15.14 -4.80 16.96
C SER A 84 15.44 -5.51 18.28
N ASP A 85 14.93 -6.74 18.43
CA ASP A 85 15.19 -7.57 19.59
C ASP A 85 16.65 -8.00 19.67
N LYS A 86 17.26 -8.35 18.53
CA LYS A 86 18.66 -8.78 18.45
C LYS A 86 19.64 -7.62 18.67
N LEU A 87 19.32 -6.44 18.16
CA LEU A 87 20.14 -5.24 18.28
C LEU A 87 19.92 -4.47 19.60
N LYS A 88 18.99 -4.92 20.45
CA LYS A 88 18.60 -4.24 21.70
C LYS A 88 18.34 -2.75 21.47
N LEU A 89 17.60 -2.44 20.39
CA LEU A 89 17.25 -1.07 20.04
C LEU A 89 16.43 -0.45 21.18
N SER A 90 16.79 0.77 21.57
CA SER A 90 15.99 1.55 22.51
C SER A 90 14.62 1.88 21.89
N GLY A 91 13.62 2.22 22.72
CA GLY A 91 12.30 2.60 22.22
C GLY A 91 12.37 3.70 21.15
N ALA A 92 13.22 4.72 21.35
CA ALA A 92 13.45 5.77 20.37
C ALA A 92 14.05 5.25 19.05
N GLY A 93 15.00 4.30 19.12
CA GLY A 93 15.57 3.66 17.94
C GLY A 93 14.55 2.84 17.16
N LEU A 94 13.65 2.14 17.87
CA LEU A 94 12.53 1.42 17.28
C LEU A 94 11.60 2.39 16.51
N PHE A 95 11.16 3.47 17.15
CA PHE A 95 10.30 4.48 16.54
C PHE A 95 10.93 5.09 15.28
N MET A 96 12.23 5.42 15.31
CA MET A 96 12.94 5.94 14.14
C MET A 96 12.99 4.91 13.01
N LEU A 97 13.30 3.65 13.30
CA LEU A 97 13.37 2.59 12.29
C LEU A 97 12.01 2.37 11.61
N PHE A 98 10.91 2.27 12.37
CA PHE A 98 9.57 2.17 11.81
C PHE A 98 9.17 3.41 11.02
N GLY A 99 9.49 4.60 11.52
CA GLY A 99 9.24 5.86 10.81
C GLY A 99 9.92 5.89 9.45
N MET A 100 11.19 5.47 9.37
CA MET A 100 11.93 5.40 8.11
C MET A 100 11.34 4.37 7.15
N ILE A 101 10.98 3.17 7.64
CA ILE A 101 10.34 2.15 6.82
C ILE A 101 9.01 2.67 6.24
N CYS A 102 8.17 3.28 7.08
CA CYS A 102 6.89 3.87 6.67
C CYS A 102 7.03 5.05 5.71
N ALA A 103 8.17 5.75 5.70
CA ALA A 103 8.43 6.82 4.74
C ALA A 103 8.70 6.30 3.32
N ILE A 104 9.17 5.06 3.15
CA ILE A 104 9.54 4.49 1.85
C ILE A 104 8.34 4.49 0.87
N PRO A 105 7.15 3.93 1.21
CA PRO A 105 6.00 3.98 0.31
C PRO A 105 5.54 5.40 -0.02
N PHE A 106 5.66 6.33 0.93
CA PHE A 106 5.28 7.72 0.73
C PHE A 106 6.18 8.42 -0.29
N LEU A 107 7.50 8.26 -0.16
CA LEU A 107 8.47 8.79 -1.11
C LEU A 107 8.29 8.17 -2.49
N MET A 108 8.13 6.85 -2.58
CA MET A 108 7.86 6.17 -3.85
C MET A 108 6.60 6.70 -4.54
N ARG A 109 5.54 6.95 -3.76
CA ARG A 109 4.31 7.55 -4.28
C ARG A 109 4.54 8.97 -4.80
N TRP A 110 5.30 9.79 -4.06
CA TRP A 110 5.62 11.15 -4.48
C TRP A 110 6.38 11.17 -5.80
N PHE A 111 7.42 10.35 -5.96
CA PHE A 111 8.14 10.21 -7.23
C PHE A 111 7.24 9.71 -8.36
N ALA A 112 6.37 8.73 -8.10
CA ALA A 112 5.45 8.20 -9.10
C ALA A 112 4.47 9.27 -9.60
N LYS A 113 3.98 10.15 -8.72
CA LYS A 113 3.11 11.26 -9.10
C LYS A 113 3.85 12.33 -9.91
N ARG A 114 5.07 12.68 -9.51
CA ARG A 114 5.92 13.63 -10.23
C ARG A 114 6.24 13.15 -11.65
N ASN A 115 6.55 11.86 -11.81
CA ASN A 115 6.81 11.27 -13.12
C ASN A 115 5.56 11.22 -14.02
N ALA A 116 4.36 11.19 -13.43
CA ALA A 116 3.09 11.23 -14.15
C ALA A 116 2.60 12.66 -14.45
N GLY A 117 3.34 13.70 -14.04
CA GLY A 117 2.96 15.10 -14.24
C GLY A 117 1.79 15.58 -13.38
N LEU A 118 1.51 14.90 -12.27
CA LEU A 118 0.38 15.23 -11.38
C LEU A 118 0.74 16.20 -10.23
N ILE A 119 2.04 16.44 -10.01
CA ILE A 119 2.61 17.37 -9.01
C ILE A 119 3.91 17.95 -9.58
#